data_AF-A0A1J6I511-F1
#
_entry.id   AF-A0A1J6I511-F1
#
_cell.length_a   1.000
_cell.length_b   1.000
_cell.length_c   1.000
_cell.angle_alpha   90.00
_cell.angle_beta   90.00
_cell.angle_gamma   90.00
#
_symmetry.space_group_name_H-M   'P 1'
#
loop_
_entity.id
_entity.type
_entity.pdbx_description
1 polymer ?
#
loop_
_entity_poly.entity_id
_entity_poly.type
_entity_poly.pdbx_seq_one_letter_code
_entity_poly.pdbx_strand_id
1 'polypeptide(L)' 'MDSEIKNIKKWNIMYPIYINSKKTLAEGRRICVTKACENPTVTEISDCCNYLKIPCAIEVCFFVDLSLVSLII' A
#
# COMPACT_ATOMS: atom_id res chain seq x y z
N MET A 1 -10.85 30.38 -6.47
CA MET A 1 -9.75 29.54 -5.91
C MET A 1 -10.42 28.31 -5.34
N ASP A 2 -10.81 27.39 -6.21
CA ASP A 2 -11.47 26.15 -5.83
C ASP A 2 -10.38 25.16 -5.47
N SER A 3 -10.08 25.19 -4.18
CA SER A 3 -9.37 24.19 -3.40
C SER A 3 -9.42 22.83 -4.10
N GLU A 4 -8.27 22.40 -4.63
CA GLU A 4 -8.08 21.06 -5.17
C GLU A 4 -8.32 20.05 -4.03
N ILE A 5 -9.58 19.69 -3.83
CA ILE A 5 -9.95 18.47 -3.14
C ILE A 5 -9.40 17.37 -4.04
N LYS A 6 -8.12 17.03 -3.82
CA LYS A 6 -7.44 15.92 -4.46
C LYS A 6 -8.42 14.77 -4.45
N ASN A 7 -8.84 14.32 -5.62
CA ASN A 7 -9.89 13.34 -5.76
C ASN A 7 -9.33 11.98 -5.31
N ILE A 8 -9.25 11.77 -3.99
CA ILE A 8 -8.67 10.58 -3.33
C ILE A 8 -9.37 9.31 -3.83
N LYS A 9 -10.62 9.41 -4.30
CA LYS A 9 -11.35 8.29 -4.93
C LYS A 9 -10.74 7.78 -6.24
N LYS A 10 -9.88 8.56 -6.91
CA LYS A 10 -9.18 8.15 -8.13
C LYS A 10 -7.79 7.57 -7.87
N TRP A 11 -7.32 7.58 -6.63
CA TRP A 11 -5.99 7.12 -6.28
C TRP A 11 -5.94 5.59 -6.26
N ASN A 12 -4.78 5.04 -6.57
CA ASN A 12 -4.60 3.61 -6.70
C ASN A 12 -4.38 2.98 -5.32
N ILE A 13 -5.09 1.90 -5.05
CA ILE A 13 -5.00 1.23 -3.74
C ILE A 13 -3.90 0.16 -3.81
N MET A 14 -2.89 0.31 -2.96
CA MET A 14 -1.82 -0.66 -2.77
C MET A 14 -1.91 -1.28 -1.38
N TYR A 15 -1.93 -2.61 -1.33
CA TYR A 15 -1.87 -3.36 -0.08
C TYR A 15 -0.47 -3.92 0.14
N PRO A 16 0.04 -3.99 1.38
CA PRO A 16 1.35 -4.58 1.68
C PRO A 16 1.43 -6.05 1.24
N ILE A 17 0.31 -6.78 1.26
CA ILE A 17 0.22 -8.17 0.77
C ILE A 17 0.66 -8.29 -0.70
N TYR A 18 0.45 -7.26 -1.52
CA TYR A 18 0.78 -7.29 -2.94
C TYR A 18 2.27 -7.45 -3.20
N ILE A 19 3.11 -6.92 -2.30
CA ILE A 19 4.57 -6.92 -2.40
C ILE A 19 5.23 -7.90 -1.43
N ASN A 20 4.44 -8.69 -0.69
CA ASN A 20 4.96 -9.65 0.29
C ASN A 20 5.50 -10.92 -0.39
N SER A 21 6.78 -11.22 -0.20
CA SER A 21 7.45 -12.39 -0.77
C SER A 21 6.97 -13.73 -0.18
N LYS A 22 6.55 -13.74 1.09
CA LYS A 22 6.07 -14.95 1.79
C LYS A 22 4.68 -15.38 1.36
N LYS A 23 3.92 -14.48 0.72
CA LYS A 23 2.56 -14.75 0.26
C LYS A 23 2.56 -15.30 -1.16
N THR A 24 1.73 -16.30 -1.39
CA THR A 24 1.53 -16.87 -2.72
C THR A 24 0.65 -15.96 -3.59
N LEU A 25 0.60 -16.22 -4.90
CA LEU A 25 -0.31 -15.51 -5.81
C LEU A 25 -1.78 -15.71 -5.40
N ALA A 26 -2.11 -16.91 -4.90
CA ALA A 26 -3.44 -17.24 -4.40
C ALA A 26 -3.83 -16.44 -3.14
N GLU A 27 -2.85 -16.08 -2.30
CA GLU A 27 -3.06 -15.23 -1.12
C GLU A 27 -3.08 -13.73 -1.44
N GLY A 28 -2.87 -13.34 -2.70
CA GLY A 28 -2.98 -11.95 -3.16
C GLY A 28 -1.66 -11.26 -3.54
N ARG A 29 -0.51 -11.97 -3.55
CA ARG A 29 0.73 -11.40 -4.11
C ARG A 29 0.53 -11.05 -5.59
N ARG A 30 1.00 -9.86 -6.01
CA ARG A 30 0.88 -9.37 -7.40
C ARG A 30 2.20 -9.24 -8.15
N ILE A 31 3.33 -9.23 -7.45
CA ILE A 31 4.67 -9.07 -8.05
C ILE A 31 5.49 -10.35 -7.97
N CYS A 32 6.51 -10.50 -8.82
CA CYS A 32 7.46 -11.61 -8.77
C CYS A 32 8.23 -11.63 -7.44
N VAL A 33 8.53 -12.83 -6.92
CA VAL A 33 9.22 -13.02 -5.63
C VAL A 33 10.60 -12.34 -5.61
N THR A 34 11.29 -12.27 -6.75
CA THR A 34 12.60 -11.62 -6.87
C THR A 34 12.59 -10.12 -6.61
N LYS A 35 11.44 -9.45 -6.76
CA LYS A 35 11.26 -8.02 -6.50
C LYS A 35 10.42 -7.77 -5.24
N ALA A 36 10.02 -8.82 -4.55
CA ALA A 36 9.16 -8.74 -3.39
C ALA A 36 9.97 -8.50 -2.11
N CYS A 37 9.38 -7.77 -1.18
CA CYS A 37 9.97 -7.55 0.14
C CYS A 37 9.44 -8.60 1.12
N GLU A 38 10.27 -8.96 2.08
CA GLU A 38 9.86 -9.85 3.17
C GLU A 38 9.13 -9.03 4.24
N ASN A 39 7.87 -9.37 4.53
CA ASN A 39 7.04 -8.70 5.55
C ASN A 39 6.97 -7.16 5.41
N PRO A 40 6.46 -6.63 4.27
CA PRO A 40 6.36 -5.19 4.05
C PRO A 40 5.46 -4.50 5.08
N THR A 41 5.99 -3.50 5.76
CA THR A 41 5.23 -2.67 6.70
C THR A 41 4.70 -1.42 5.99
N VAL A 42 3.49 -0.98 6.34
CA VAL A 42 2.87 0.21 5.72
C VAL A 42 3.69 1.47 5.95
N THR A 43 4.36 1.56 7.09
CA THR A 43 5.32 2.62 7.42
C THR A 43 6.45 2.68 6.40
N GLU A 44 7.05 1.55 6.03
CA GLU A 44 8.13 1.50 5.03
C GLU A 44 7.65 1.92 3.65
N ILE A 45 6.45 1.47 3.25
CA ILE A 45 5.87 1.85 1.96
C ILE A 45 5.59 3.36 1.94
N SER A 46 5.08 3.92 3.04
CA SER A 46 4.84 5.36 3.16
C SER A 46 6.14 6.17 3.12
N ASP A 47 7.21 5.67 3.74
CA ASP A 47 8.53 6.31 3.74
C ASP A 47 9.12 6.33 2.32
N CYS A 48 9.00 5.22 1.59
CA CYS A 48 9.35 5.14 0.17
C CYS A 48 8.54 6.14 -0.69
N CYS A 49 7.22 6.23 -0.48
CA CYS A 49 6.37 7.19 -1.19
C CYS A 49 6.78 8.64 -0.87
N ASN A 50 7.08 8.94 0.39
CA ASN A 50 7.54 10.26 0.82
C ASN A 50 8.90 10.61 0.22
N TYR A 51 9.84 9.66 0.17
CA TYR A 51 11.13 9.82 -0.48
C TYR A 51 10.99 10.11 -1.99
N LEU A 52 10.09 9.40 -2.66
CA LEU A 52 9.78 9.60 -4.08
C LEU A 52 8.89 10.84 -4.34
N LYS A 53 8.48 11.56 -3.28
CA LYS A 53 7.55 12.70 -3.32
C LYS A 53 6.21 12.39 -3.98
N ILE A 54 5.78 11.13 -3.87
CA ILE A 54 4.47 10.69 -4.36
C ILE A 54 3.45 10.95 -3.25
N PRO A 55 2.34 11.66 -3.53
CA PRO A 55 1.32 11.87 -2.52
C PRO A 55 0.69 10.53 -2.14
N CYS A 56 0.82 10.14 -0.88
CA CYS A 56 0.23 8.90 -0.36
C CYS A 56 -0.60 9.19 0.90
N ALA A 57 -1.70 8.46 1.06
CA ALA A 57 -2.51 8.45 2.26
C ALA A 57 -2.57 7.02 2.81
N ILE A 58 -2.37 6.89 4.12
CA ILE A 58 -2.45 5.59 4.80
C ILE A 58 -3.85 5.46 5.39
N GLU A 59 -4.61 4.44 4.95
CA GLU A 59 -5.84 4.02 5.62
C GLU A 59 -5.59 2.75 6.44
N VAL A 60 -5.59 2.90 7.76
CA VAL A 60 -5.48 1.78 8.69
C VAL A 60 -6.88 1.34 9.12
N CYS A 61 -7.37 0.26 8.53
CA CYS A 61 -8.61 -0.38 8.97
C CYS A 61 -8.26 -1.53 9.93
N PHE A 62 -8.44 -1.31 11.23
CA PHE A 62 -8.27 -2.35 12.25
C PHE A 62 -9.47 -3.30 12.22
N PHE A 63 -9.38 -4.38 11.43
CA PHE A 63 -10.34 -5.48 11.48
C PHE A 63 -9.67 -6.77 11.96
N VAL A 64 -9.62 -6.89 13.29
CA VAL A 64 -9.43 -8.03 14.22
C VAL A 64 -8.54 -9.24 13.85
N ASP A 65 -8.37 -9.66 12.60
CA ASP A 65 -7.53 -10.83 12.25
C ASP A 65 -6.81 -10.73 10.89
N LEU A 66 -7.06 -9.67 10.12
CA LEU A 66 -6.35 -9.42 8.86
C LEU A 66 -5.98 -7.95 8.81
N SER A 67 -4.68 -7.62 8.90
CA SER A 67 -4.20 -6.25 8.70
C SER A 67 -4.39 -5.84 7.22
N LEU A 68 -5.63 -5.61 6.81
CA LEU A 68 -5.99 -4.96 5.56
C LEU A 68 -5.70 -3.47 5.71
N VAL A 69 -4.41 -3.15 5.71
CA VAL A 69 -3.95 -1.76 5.64
C VAL A 69 -3.83 -1.40 4.17
N SER A 70 -4.62 -0.44 3.75
CA SER A 70 -4.67 0.05 2.39
C SER A 70 -3.84 1.32 2.31
N LEU A 71 -2.82 1.35 1.46
CA LEU A 71 -2.17 2.60 1.07
C LEU A 71 -2.86 3.12 -0.18
N ILE A 72 -3.25 4.39 -0.18
CA ILE A 72 -3.88 5.07 -1.31
C ILE A 72 -2.83 6.01 -1.90
N ILE A 73 -2.47 5.84 -3.17
CA ILE A 73 -1.37 6.55 -3.87
C ILE A 73 -1.89 7.23 -5.14
#